data_AF-A0A363TAM5-F1
#
_entry.id   AF-A0A363TAM5-F1
#
_cell.length_a   1.000
_cell.length_b   1.000
_cell.length_c   1.000
_cell.angle_alpha   90.00
_cell.angle_beta   90.00
_cell.angle_gamma   90.00
#
_symmetry.space_group_name_H-M   'P 1'
#
loop_
_entity.id
_entity.type
_entity.pdbx_description
1 polymer ?
#
loop_
_entity_poly.entity_id
_entity_poly.type
_entity_poly.pdbx_seq_one_letter_code
_entity_poly.pdbx_strand_id
1 'polypeptide(L)'
;MRLKLFLAFTLIVFVSVSLVAVIARRGAVNEVRTFMFRGGMYGLNELATGLENYFRNNGNWNDVQSIFRQPRGVPSGMSNMMNEHLLLANSSGVVVADTQQAQIGQKLAPVELQNSIPIIVAGKDVGYLFYEGGMNVIPGNEQAVLQRLNRSVLLAGILSVVLGLVVSSALAYTLLRPVRALTVAAKKLAEGDLSQRVEVNGKDELADLGHTFNQMADSLQQAEEARRAMTADIAHELRTPLAVQRANLEALQDGVYPLTVDNLVPVVDQNHLLTHLVEDLRTLAMADAGQIELERTPTDLVSLVGRVVERFQPQAVTQQVELVITPPPSALPPVSLDPIRLEQILTNLLSNALRYTPVGGKVELAIVSSAKKAMVHIHDSGPGIPPEALPYIFGRFYRVDKSRTRAEGGSGLGLAIARQLARAHGGDLTVANHASGGAVFTLSLPL
;
A
#
# COMPACT_ATOMS: atom_id res chain seq x y z
N MET A 1 12.75 11.15 -12.93
CA MET A 1 12.49 10.98 -11.49
C MET A 1 13.74 10.52 -10.73
N ARG A 2 14.47 9.47 -11.17
CA ARG A 2 15.72 8.97 -10.53
C ARG A 2 16.76 10.06 -10.28
N LEU A 3 17.08 10.83 -11.31
CA LEU A 3 18.04 11.94 -11.19
C LEU A 3 17.57 13.02 -10.20
N LYS A 4 16.27 13.32 -10.14
CA LYS A 4 15.73 14.37 -9.25
C LYS A 4 15.83 13.98 -7.77
N LEU A 5 15.47 12.75 -7.40
CA LEU A 5 15.59 12.25 -6.03
C LEU A 5 17.05 12.09 -5.60
N PHE A 6 17.90 11.53 -6.48
CA PHE A 6 19.34 11.45 -6.22
C PHE A 6 19.96 12.83 -6.01
N LEU A 7 19.65 13.81 -6.87
CA LEU A 7 20.13 15.18 -6.72
C LEU A 7 19.60 15.85 -5.44
N ALA A 8 18.34 15.62 -5.07
CA ALA A 8 17.77 16.16 -3.84
C ALA A 8 18.45 15.61 -2.58
N PHE A 9 18.63 14.28 -2.49
CA PHE A 9 19.35 13.69 -1.35
C PHE A 9 20.83 14.09 -1.31
N THR A 10 21.49 14.14 -2.47
CA THR A 10 22.87 14.62 -2.58
C THR A 10 22.99 16.07 -2.11
N LEU A 11 22.05 16.93 -2.51
CA LEU A 11 22.02 18.32 -2.08
C LEU A 11 21.82 18.45 -0.57
N ILE A 12 20.90 17.67 0.01
CA ILE A 12 20.67 17.66 1.47
C ILE A 12 21.95 17.25 2.20
N VAL A 13 22.57 16.12 1.81
CA VAL A 13 23.83 15.66 2.40
C VAL A 13 24.91 16.73 2.28
N PHE A 14 25.07 17.33 1.10
CA PHE A 14 26.09 18.35 0.87
C PHE A 14 25.86 19.59 1.73
N VAL A 15 24.62 20.09 1.82
CA VAL A 15 24.26 21.25 2.63
C VAL A 15 24.43 20.96 4.11
N SER A 16 23.96 19.80 4.61
CA SER A 16 24.11 19.40 6.01
C SER A 16 25.58 19.27 6.41
N VAL A 17 26.40 18.59 5.60
CA VAL A 17 27.83 18.42 5.87
C VAL A 17 28.56 19.76 5.82
N SER A 18 28.26 20.59 4.82
CA SER A 18 28.86 21.93 4.70
C SER A 18 28.50 22.83 5.88
N LEU A 19 27.24 22.79 6.33
CA LEU A 19 26.76 23.56 7.48
C LEU A 19 27.47 23.10 8.76
N VAL A 20 27.54 21.79 9.01
CA VAL A 20 28.26 21.24 10.17
C VAL A 20 29.74 21.59 10.12
N ALA A 21 30.39 21.49 8.96
CA ALA A 21 31.80 21.86 8.80
C ALA A 21 32.04 23.36 9.08
N VAL A 22 31.15 24.24 8.63
CA VAL A 22 31.23 25.69 8.89
C VAL A 22 31.03 25.99 10.37
N ILE A 23 30.04 25.37 11.02
CA ILE A 23 29.78 25.54 12.46
C ILE A 23 30.97 25.04 13.28
N ALA A 24 31.46 23.82 13.00
CA ALA A 24 32.60 23.23 13.69
C ALA A 24 33.87 24.08 13.54
N ARG A 25 34.14 24.57 12.31
CA ARG A 25 35.29 25.45 12.05
C ARG A 25 35.18 26.77 12.81
N ARG A 26 34.01 27.42 12.81
CA ARG A 26 33.80 28.68 13.54
C ARG A 26 33.89 28.49 15.05
N GLY A 27 33.27 27.44 15.58
CA GLY A 27 33.30 27.10 17.00
C GLY A 27 34.73 26.83 17.49
N ALA A 28 35.49 26.01 16.77
CA ALA A 28 36.86 25.68 17.12
C ALA A 28 37.79 26.92 17.16
N VAL A 29 37.66 27.82 16.18
CA VAL A 29 38.47 29.07 16.14
C VAL A 29 38.14 29.98 17.33
N ASN A 30 36.86 30.12 17.65
CA ASN A 30 36.42 30.96 18.77
C ASN A 30 36.88 30.39 20.11
N GLU A 31 36.74 29.08 20.31
CA GLU A 31 37.09 28.42 21.58
C GLU A 31 38.59 28.48 21.86
N VAL A 32 39.42 28.22 20.84
CA VAL A 32 40.89 28.33 20.96
C VAL A 32 41.29 29.76 21.30
N ARG A 33 40.68 30.76 20.64
CA ARG A 33 40.93 32.17 20.92
C ARG A 33 40.57 32.52 22.37
N THR A 34 39.36 32.17 22.81
CA THR A 34 38.88 32.44 24.17
C THR A 34 39.71 31.73 25.23
N PHE A 35 40.15 30.49 24.98
CA PHE A 35 41.03 29.74 25.89
C PHE A 35 42.40 30.42 26.06
N MET A 36 43.02 30.85 24.95
CA MET A 36 44.31 31.55 24.98
C MET A 36 44.24 32.90 25.72
N PHE A 37 43.14 33.66 25.52
CA PHE A 37 42.96 34.96 26.20
C PHE A 37 42.59 34.84 27.69
N ARG A 38 41.77 33.85 28.09
CA ARG A 38 41.41 33.66 29.51
C ARG A 38 42.52 33.06 30.36
N GLY A 39 43.35 32.19 29.78
CA GLY A 39 44.47 31.56 30.50
C GLY A 39 45.48 32.56 31.07
N GLY A 40 45.77 33.66 30.36
CA GLY A 40 46.74 34.67 30.79
C GLY A 40 46.25 35.64 31.88
N MET A 41 44.96 35.99 31.86
CA MET A 41 44.41 37.02 32.75
C MET A 41 44.13 36.52 34.18
N TYR A 42 43.89 35.22 34.38
CA TYR A 42 43.57 34.69 35.70
C TYR A 42 44.75 34.81 36.67
N GLY A 43 45.98 34.69 36.16
CA GLY A 43 47.16 34.69 37.01
C GLY A 43 47.69 36.05 37.45
N LEU A 44 47.52 37.08 36.62
CA LEU A 44 47.91 38.46 36.97
C LEU A 44 47.03 39.04 38.08
N ASN A 45 45.74 38.69 38.11
CA ASN A 45 44.84 39.10 39.18
C ASN A 45 45.19 38.44 40.52
N GLU A 46 45.53 37.15 40.54
CA GLU A 46 45.99 36.50 41.79
C GLU A 46 47.31 37.11 42.29
N LEU A 47 48.25 37.42 41.39
CA LEU A 47 49.51 38.06 41.74
C LEU A 47 49.27 39.48 42.28
N ALA A 48 48.38 40.26 41.66
CA ALA A 48 47.98 41.57 42.18
C ALA A 48 47.40 41.47 43.60
N THR A 49 46.48 40.54 43.86
CA THR A 49 45.94 40.29 45.21
C THR A 49 47.04 39.84 46.20
N GLY A 50 48.00 39.04 45.76
CA GLY A 50 49.18 38.67 46.56
C GLY A 50 50.03 39.88 46.96
N LEU A 51 50.23 40.82 46.03
CA LEU A 51 50.98 42.06 46.28
C LEU A 51 50.21 43.04 47.18
N GLU A 52 48.88 43.12 47.04
CA GLU A 52 48.03 43.87 47.97
C GLU A 52 48.19 43.37 49.41
N ASN A 53 48.21 42.04 49.60
CA ASN A 53 48.42 41.42 50.90
C ASN A 53 49.84 41.67 51.44
N TYR A 54 50.86 41.60 50.58
CA TYR A 54 52.24 41.92 50.96
C TYR A 54 52.37 43.36 51.48
N PHE A 55 51.83 44.32 50.73
CA PHE A 55 51.89 45.73 51.13
C PHE A 55 51.09 46.00 52.41
N ARG A 56 49.95 45.33 52.59
CA ARG A 56 49.14 45.43 53.83
C ARG A 56 49.92 44.96 55.07
N ASN A 57 50.72 43.91 54.94
CA ASN A 57 51.46 43.32 56.07
C ASN A 57 52.75 44.09 56.40
N ASN A 58 53.45 44.60 55.37
CA ASN A 58 54.78 45.20 55.55
C ASN A 58 54.75 46.75 55.54
N GLY A 59 53.69 47.36 55.02
CA GLY A 59 53.49 48.82 54.95
C GLY A 59 54.41 49.56 53.96
N ASN A 60 55.28 48.84 53.25
CA ASN A 60 56.20 49.38 52.24
C ASN A 60 56.57 48.30 51.21
N TRP A 61 57.27 48.70 50.16
CA TRP A 61 57.75 47.82 49.09
C TRP A 61 59.18 47.29 49.30
N ASN A 62 59.76 47.43 50.49
CA ASN A 62 61.11 46.91 50.75
C ASN A 62 61.11 45.38 50.61
N ASP A 63 62.16 44.82 50.02
CA ASP A 63 62.31 43.39 49.73
C ASP A 63 61.23 42.72 48.87
N VAL A 64 60.32 43.49 48.24
CA VAL A 64 59.28 42.92 47.34
C VAL A 64 59.87 42.17 46.15
N GLN A 65 61.11 42.53 45.75
CA GLN A 65 61.89 41.82 44.74
C GLN A 65 62.06 40.32 45.06
N SER A 66 61.99 39.91 46.33
CA SER A 66 62.06 38.50 46.73
C SER A 66 60.88 37.66 46.20
N ILE A 67 59.68 38.24 46.12
CA ILE A 67 58.48 37.61 45.55
C ILE A 67 58.66 37.38 44.04
N PHE A 68 59.35 38.32 43.39
CA PHE A 68 59.68 38.27 41.97
C PHE A 68 60.89 37.34 41.68
N ARG A 69 61.74 37.04 42.67
CA ARG A 69 62.91 36.15 42.54
C ARG A 69 62.59 34.67 42.80
N GLN A 70 61.70 34.36 43.74
CA GLN A 70 61.30 32.97 44.08
C GLN A 70 59.86 32.92 44.62
N PRO A 71 58.88 32.47 43.82
CA PRO A 71 57.50 32.35 44.27
C PRO A 71 57.35 31.09 45.14
N ARG A 72 57.59 31.17 46.45
CA ARG A 72 57.12 30.10 47.34
C ARG A 72 55.61 30.23 47.50
N GLY A 73 54.84 29.31 46.90
CA GLY A 73 53.40 29.16 47.12
C GLY A 73 52.51 29.22 45.87
N VAL A 74 53.06 29.35 44.67
CA VAL A 74 52.25 29.44 43.42
C VAL A 74 52.08 28.04 42.80
N PRO A 75 50.85 27.60 42.43
CA PRO A 75 50.61 26.30 41.82
C PRO A 75 51.41 26.09 40.53
N SER A 76 51.95 24.88 40.32
CA SER A 76 52.88 24.53 39.23
C SER A 76 52.40 24.84 37.79
N GLY A 77 51.11 25.12 37.59
CA GLY A 77 50.55 25.55 36.30
C GLY A 77 50.95 26.97 35.85
N MET A 78 51.41 27.83 36.77
CA MET A 78 51.82 29.22 36.48
C MET A 78 53.31 29.39 36.17
N SER A 79 54.14 28.36 36.39
CA SER A 79 55.60 28.47 36.22
C SER A 79 56.02 28.83 34.77
N ASN A 80 55.22 28.46 33.77
CA ASN A 80 55.50 28.77 32.37
C ASN A 80 55.10 30.21 31.96
N MET A 81 54.36 30.93 32.81
CA MET A 81 54.01 32.34 32.58
C MET A 81 54.98 33.32 33.23
N MET A 82 55.99 32.87 33.98
CA MET A 82 56.98 33.74 34.64
C MET A 82 58.30 33.87 33.87
N ASN A 83 58.34 33.41 32.61
CA ASN A 83 59.38 33.80 31.65
C ASN A 83 59.12 35.20 31.06
N GLU A 84 58.26 35.97 31.72
CA GLU A 84 57.60 37.15 31.24
C GLU A 84 57.95 38.34 32.14
N HIS A 85 58.23 39.48 31.51
CA HIS A 85 58.82 40.64 32.16
C HIS A 85 57.76 41.42 32.94
N LEU A 86 57.71 41.22 34.26
CA LEU A 86 56.81 41.91 35.17
C LEU A 86 57.56 43.00 35.93
N LEU A 87 56.94 44.17 35.99
CA LEU A 87 57.41 45.34 36.72
C LEU A 87 56.39 45.74 37.78
N LEU A 88 56.86 46.00 38.99
CA LEU A 88 56.04 46.63 40.03
C LEU A 88 56.61 48.01 40.29
N ALA A 89 55.81 49.04 40.14
CA ALA A 89 56.14 50.40 40.53
C ALA A 89 55.40 50.82 41.80
N ASN A 90 56.00 51.74 42.57
CA ASN A 90 55.34 52.37 43.70
C ASN A 90 54.31 53.42 43.26
N SER A 91 53.63 54.05 44.21
CA SER A 91 52.63 55.10 43.94
C SER A 91 53.15 56.34 43.21
N SER A 92 54.47 56.56 43.14
CA SER A 92 55.08 57.64 42.35
C SER A 92 55.51 57.19 40.94
N GLY A 93 55.23 55.94 40.58
CA GLY A 93 55.53 55.34 39.28
C GLY A 93 56.97 54.86 39.13
N VAL A 94 57.74 54.77 40.22
CA VAL A 94 59.13 54.27 40.20
C VAL A 94 59.13 52.75 40.42
N VAL A 95 59.80 52.01 39.54
CA VAL A 95 59.91 50.55 39.59
C VAL A 95 60.66 50.12 40.85
N VAL A 96 59.99 49.36 41.71
CA VAL A 96 60.48 48.78 42.97
C VAL A 96 60.76 47.28 42.86
N ALA A 97 60.16 46.59 41.89
CA ALA A 97 60.44 45.20 41.59
C ALA A 97 60.45 44.97 40.07
N ASP A 98 61.38 44.14 39.61
CA ASP A 98 61.49 43.75 38.22
C ASP A 98 61.97 42.29 38.14
N THR A 99 61.21 41.43 37.46
CA THR A 99 61.62 40.03 37.18
C THR A 99 63.01 39.90 36.55
N GLN A 100 63.43 40.84 35.69
CA GLN A 100 64.72 40.85 35.00
C GLN A 100 65.77 41.76 35.66
N GLN A 101 65.39 42.52 36.69
CA GLN A 101 66.24 43.47 37.41
C GLN A 101 66.90 44.56 36.55
N ALA A 102 66.36 44.84 35.36
CA ALA A 102 66.93 45.80 34.43
C ALA A 102 66.44 47.23 34.70
N GLN A 103 65.21 47.37 35.21
CA GLN A 103 64.52 48.67 35.30
C GLN A 103 64.26 49.15 36.73
N ILE A 104 64.79 48.47 37.75
CA ILE A 104 64.63 48.87 39.15
C ILE A 104 65.18 50.29 39.37
N GLY A 105 64.36 51.18 39.92
CA GLY A 105 64.67 52.59 40.14
C GLY A 105 64.34 53.52 38.96
N GLN A 106 63.93 52.99 37.81
CA GLN A 106 63.44 53.79 36.68
C GLN A 106 61.97 54.15 36.87
N LYS A 107 61.50 55.22 36.22
CA LYS A 107 60.09 55.63 36.27
C LYS A 107 59.36 55.06 35.06
N LEU A 108 58.24 54.39 35.29
CA LEU A 108 57.37 53.90 34.22
C LEU A 108 56.91 55.07 33.35
N ALA A 109 56.90 54.85 32.04
CA ALA A 109 56.35 55.79 31.08
C ALA A 109 54.84 56.00 31.34
N PRO A 110 54.27 57.17 30.99
CA PRO A 110 52.84 57.44 31.21
C PRO A 110 51.91 56.39 30.58
N VAL A 111 52.30 55.82 29.45
CA VAL A 111 51.55 54.76 28.74
C VAL A 111 51.63 53.43 29.50
N GLU A 112 52.77 53.12 30.12
CA GLU A 112 52.95 51.90 30.93
C GLU A 112 52.15 51.99 32.21
N LEU A 113 52.14 53.17 32.84
CA LEU A 113 51.36 53.43 34.05
C LEU A 113 49.85 53.36 33.79
N GLN A 114 49.38 53.84 32.63
CA GLN A 114 47.98 53.70 32.21
C GLN A 114 47.56 52.25 31.92
N ASN A 115 48.50 51.42 31.44
CA ASN A 115 48.28 50.01 31.11
C ASN A 115 48.68 49.05 32.25
N SER A 116 48.86 49.57 33.46
CA SER A 116 49.19 48.79 34.65
C SER A 116 47.94 48.41 35.45
N ILE A 117 48.03 47.31 36.19
CA ILE A 117 47.02 46.92 37.18
C ILE A 117 47.33 47.68 38.48
N PRO A 118 46.44 48.56 38.97
CA PRO A 118 46.67 49.27 40.22
C PRO A 118 46.58 48.29 41.39
N ILE A 119 47.54 48.40 42.31
CA ILE A 119 47.54 47.68 43.58
C ILE A 119 46.86 48.58 44.60
N ILE A 120 45.68 48.17 45.11
CA ILE A 120 44.85 49.02 45.96
C ILE A 120 44.80 48.45 47.38
N VAL A 121 45.26 49.22 48.36
CA VAL A 121 45.18 48.85 49.79
C VAL A 121 44.44 49.94 50.55
N ALA A 122 43.36 49.57 51.25
CA ALA A 122 42.49 50.49 51.99
C ALA A 122 41.96 51.67 51.15
N GLY A 123 41.69 51.43 49.86
CA GLY A 123 41.12 52.43 48.94
C GLY A 123 42.11 53.45 48.39
N LYS A 124 43.42 53.23 48.56
CA LYS A 124 44.48 54.04 47.95
C LYS A 124 45.37 53.20 47.04
N ASP A 125 45.78 53.79 45.92
CA ASP A 125 46.75 53.21 45.00
C ASP A 125 48.14 53.24 45.66
N VAL A 126 48.66 52.06 45.99
CA VAL A 126 49.95 51.90 46.67
C VAL A 126 51.06 51.46 45.72
N GLY A 127 50.70 50.99 44.53
CA GLY A 127 51.63 50.63 43.46
C GLY A 127 50.92 50.26 42.16
N TYR A 128 51.70 49.98 41.13
CA TYR A 128 51.25 49.68 39.78
C TYR A 128 52.00 48.46 39.26
N LEU A 129 51.27 47.38 38.98
CA LEU A 129 51.82 46.16 38.38
C LEU A 129 51.70 46.26 36.86
N PHE A 130 52.84 46.40 36.19
CA PHE A 130 52.94 46.44 34.74
C PHE A 130 53.55 45.16 34.19
N TYR A 131 53.14 44.81 32.99
CA TYR A 131 53.59 43.62 32.28
C TYR A 131 54.15 44.05 30.91
N GLU A 132 55.47 44.00 30.75
CA GLU A 132 56.23 44.52 29.60
C GLU A 132 56.25 43.54 28.41
N GLY A 133 55.70 42.33 28.58
CA GLY A 133 55.69 41.28 27.56
C GLY A 133 54.52 41.30 26.58
N GLY A 134 53.57 42.24 26.70
CA GLY A 134 52.45 42.47 25.77
C GLY A 134 51.96 41.21 25.05
N MET A 135 51.33 40.26 25.76
CA MET A 135 50.75 39.03 25.20
C MET A 135 51.51 38.51 23.96
N ASN A 136 52.74 38.03 24.14
CA ASN A 136 53.39 37.22 23.11
C ASN A 136 52.68 35.87 23.01
N VAL A 137 51.49 35.87 22.38
CA VAL A 137 50.89 34.70 21.77
C VAL A 137 51.97 34.13 20.86
N ILE A 138 52.60 33.00 21.22
CA ILE A 138 53.60 32.35 20.37
C ILE A 138 52.95 32.13 18.99
N PRO A 139 53.29 32.92 17.96
CA PRO A 139 52.60 32.85 16.67
C PRO A 139 53.15 31.63 15.96
N GLY A 140 52.46 30.50 16.10
CA GLY A 140 52.88 29.25 15.45
C GLY A 140 52.09 28.02 15.86
N ASN A 141 51.82 27.86 17.16
CA ASN A 141 51.09 26.69 17.65
C ASN A 141 49.59 26.76 17.37
N GLU A 142 48.99 27.96 17.40
CA GLU A 142 47.58 28.14 17.03
C GLU A 142 47.33 27.77 15.56
N GLN A 143 48.21 28.18 14.66
CA GLN A 143 48.08 27.86 13.23
C GLN A 143 48.20 26.34 13.00
N ALA A 144 49.12 25.66 13.69
CA ALA A 144 49.27 24.21 13.59
C ALA A 144 48.05 23.44 14.14
N VAL A 145 47.49 23.88 15.28
CA VAL A 145 46.27 23.29 15.86
C VAL A 145 45.07 23.52 14.94
N LEU A 146 44.90 24.75 14.44
CA LEU A 146 43.82 25.10 13.51
C LEU A 146 43.96 24.35 12.18
N GLN A 147 45.18 24.14 11.66
CA GLN A 147 45.40 23.33 10.46
C GLN A 147 45.03 21.87 10.66
N ARG A 148 45.37 21.26 11.82
CA ARG A 148 44.97 19.89 12.15
C ARG A 148 43.45 19.76 12.26
N LEU A 149 42.79 20.70 12.95
CA LEU A 149 41.34 20.74 13.06
C LEU A 149 40.67 20.91 11.69
N ASN A 150 41.15 21.85 10.87
CA ASN A 150 40.64 22.04 9.51
C ASN A 150 40.80 20.79 8.64
N ARG A 151 41.96 20.12 8.70
CA ARG A 151 42.19 18.88 7.94
C ARG A 151 41.25 17.76 8.38
N SER A 152 41.04 17.58 9.69
CA SER A 152 40.11 16.58 10.20
C SER A 152 38.66 16.89 9.82
N VAL A 153 38.23 18.16 9.89
CA VAL A 153 36.88 18.59 9.45
C VAL A 153 36.70 18.36 7.95
N LEU A 154 37.72 18.65 7.14
CA LEU A 154 37.67 18.46 5.69
C LEU A 154 37.60 16.98 5.33
N LEU A 155 38.43 16.13 5.96
CA LEU A 155 38.38 14.68 5.77
C LEU A 155 37.03 14.08 6.19
N ALA A 156 36.52 14.46 7.36
CA ALA A 156 35.20 14.04 7.83
C ALA A 156 34.08 14.51 6.86
N GLY A 157 34.21 15.72 6.32
CA GLY A 157 33.27 16.26 5.32
C GLY A 157 33.28 15.44 4.02
N ILE A 158 34.45 15.15 3.46
CA ILE A 158 34.58 14.32 2.26
C ILE A 158 33.98 12.93 2.50
N LEU A 159 34.34 12.27 3.60
CA LEU A 159 33.82 10.93 3.92
C LEU A 159 32.30 10.92 4.07
N SER A 160 31.74 11.96 4.69
CA SER A 160 30.28 12.11 4.84
C SER A 160 29.57 12.30 3.50
N VAL A 161 30.15 13.10 2.59
CA VAL A 161 29.62 13.27 1.23
C VAL A 161 29.65 11.96 0.46
N VAL A 162 30.77 11.23 0.50
CA VAL A 162 30.90 9.92 -0.16
C VAL A 162 29.87 8.93 0.38
N LEU A 163 29.73 8.82 1.71
CA LEU A 163 28.75 7.94 2.33
C LEU A 163 27.32 8.32 1.94
N GLY A 164 26.99 9.61 1.97
CA GLY A 164 25.67 10.08 1.57
C GLY A 164 25.36 9.85 0.09
N LEU A 165 26.34 9.95 -0.81
CA LEU A 165 26.18 9.58 -2.22
C LEU A 165 25.88 8.08 -2.39
N VAL A 166 26.60 7.21 -1.66
CA VAL A 166 26.38 5.76 -1.68
C VAL A 166 24.97 5.43 -1.19
N VAL A 167 24.55 5.98 -0.05
CA VAL A 167 23.22 5.77 0.52
C VAL A 167 22.12 6.32 -0.40
N SER A 168 22.30 7.53 -0.94
CA SER A 168 21.35 8.16 -1.88
C SER A 168 21.19 7.32 -3.15
N SER A 169 22.30 6.79 -3.67
CA SER A 169 22.28 5.90 -4.82
C SER A 169 21.55 4.61 -4.50
N ALA A 170 21.86 3.96 -3.37
CA ALA A 170 21.20 2.74 -2.93
C ALA A 170 19.67 2.92 -2.79
N LEU A 171 19.21 3.96 -2.07
CA LEU A 171 17.77 4.26 -1.94
C LEU A 171 17.13 4.56 -3.30
N ALA A 172 17.81 5.30 -4.18
CA ALA A 172 17.29 5.57 -5.52
C ALA A 172 17.13 4.29 -6.35
N TYR A 173 18.03 3.31 -6.20
CA TYR A 173 17.91 2.04 -6.91
C TYR A 173 16.85 1.12 -6.29
N THR A 174 16.75 1.02 -4.97
CA THR A 174 15.79 0.14 -4.29
C THR A 174 14.35 0.62 -4.47
N LEU A 175 14.09 1.92 -4.40
CA LEU A 175 12.72 2.46 -4.48
C LEU A 175 12.24 2.73 -5.91
N LEU A 176 13.09 3.27 -6.80
CA LEU A 176 12.62 3.66 -8.15
C LEU A 176 12.71 2.56 -9.20
N ARG A 177 13.29 1.40 -8.88
CA ARG A 177 13.25 0.25 -9.79
C ARG A 177 11.88 -0.44 -9.79
N PRO A 178 11.31 -0.84 -8.64
CA PRO A 178 9.98 -1.48 -8.60
C PRO A 178 8.88 -0.56 -9.13
N VAL A 179 8.88 0.73 -8.74
CA VAL A 179 7.87 1.71 -9.18
C VAL A 179 7.88 1.88 -10.71
N ARG A 180 9.06 1.92 -11.33
CA ARG A 180 9.16 2.03 -12.79
C ARG A 180 8.68 0.75 -13.47
N ALA A 181 8.99 -0.42 -12.93
CA ALA A 181 8.51 -1.70 -13.46
C ALA A 181 6.98 -1.77 -13.43
N LEU A 182 6.37 -1.42 -12.28
CA LEU A 182 4.92 -1.30 -12.13
C LEU A 182 4.32 -0.32 -13.14
N THR A 183 4.91 0.86 -13.30
CA THR A 183 4.41 1.86 -14.26
C THR A 183 4.42 1.33 -15.69
N VAL A 184 5.50 0.65 -16.09
CA VAL A 184 5.62 0.07 -17.44
C VAL A 184 4.63 -1.07 -17.64
N ALA A 185 4.50 -1.97 -16.66
CA ALA A 185 3.55 -3.08 -16.70
C ALA A 185 2.10 -2.55 -16.77
N ALA A 186 1.75 -1.56 -15.95
CA ALA A 186 0.43 -0.93 -15.96
C ALA A 186 0.12 -0.26 -17.30
N LYS A 187 1.10 0.41 -17.93
CA LYS A 187 0.91 0.99 -19.27
C LYS A 187 0.64 -0.07 -20.33
N LYS A 188 1.42 -1.16 -20.34
CA LYS A 188 1.21 -2.28 -21.27
C LYS A 188 -0.12 -2.99 -21.03
N LEU A 189 -0.51 -3.14 -19.76
CA LEU A 189 -1.83 -3.69 -19.39
C LEU A 189 -2.96 -2.81 -19.95
N ALA A 190 -2.84 -1.49 -19.85
CA ALA A 190 -3.79 -0.54 -20.43
C ALA A 190 -3.80 -0.53 -21.96
N GLU A 191 -2.69 -0.88 -22.61
CA GLU A 191 -2.59 -1.09 -24.06
C GLU A 191 -3.18 -2.45 -24.51
N GLY A 192 -3.64 -3.28 -23.58
CA GLY A 192 -4.36 -4.54 -23.84
C GLY A 192 -3.54 -5.81 -23.63
N ASP A 193 -2.27 -5.71 -23.21
CA ASP A 193 -1.46 -6.89 -22.87
C ASP A 193 -1.74 -7.38 -21.45
N LEU A 194 -2.72 -8.27 -21.33
CA LEU A 194 -3.17 -8.85 -20.05
C LEU A 194 -2.18 -9.86 -19.43
N SER A 195 -1.12 -10.24 -20.16
CA SER A 195 -0.11 -11.19 -19.67
C SER A 195 0.92 -10.55 -18.73
N GLN A 196 0.90 -9.23 -18.59
CA GLN A 196 1.89 -8.48 -17.84
C GLN A 196 1.82 -8.78 -16.34
N ARG A 197 2.96 -9.15 -15.76
CA ARG A 197 3.15 -9.30 -14.31
C ARG A 197 4.43 -8.59 -13.91
N VAL A 198 4.47 -8.13 -12.66
CA VAL A 198 5.68 -7.60 -12.04
C VAL A 198 6.28 -8.62 -11.10
N GLU A 199 7.61 -8.74 -11.12
CA GLU A 199 8.35 -9.48 -10.11
C GLU A 199 8.24 -8.76 -8.77
N VAL A 200 7.79 -9.49 -7.76
CA VAL A 200 7.63 -8.98 -6.41
C VAL A 200 8.75 -9.53 -5.55
N ASN A 201 9.56 -8.64 -4.98
CA ASN A 201 10.65 -8.97 -4.07
C ASN A 201 10.48 -8.17 -2.77
N GLY A 202 10.65 -8.83 -1.62
CA GLY A 202 10.52 -8.20 -0.30
C GLY A 202 9.18 -8.44 0.38
N LYS A 203 8.94 -7.70 1.48
CA LYS A 203 7.72 -7.76 2.30
C LYS A 203 7.29 -6.34 2.74
N ASP A 204 7.65 -5.35 1.95
CA ASP A 204 7.31 -3.94 2.19
C ASP A 204 6.04 -3.54 1.42
N GLU A 205 5.63 -2.29 1.55
CA GLU A 205 4.42 -1.76 0.91
C GLU A 205 4.50 -1.79 -0.62
N LEU A 206 5.72 -1.76 -1.18
CA LEU A 206 5.92 -1.91 -2.63
C LEU A 206 5.70 -3.35 -3.09
N ALA A 207 6.05 -4.34 -2.26
CA ALA A 207 5.77 -5.73 -2.52
C ALA A 207 4.25 -5.99 -2.52
N ASP A 208 3.52 -5.47 -1.52
CA ASP A 208 2.07 -5.58 -1.43
C ASP A 208 1.37 -4.93 -2.64
N LEU A 209 1.86 -3.77 -3.11
CA LEU A 209 1.36 -3.13 -4.32
C LEU A 209 1.60 -3.99 -5.57
N GLY A 210 2.76 -4.65 -5.66
CA GLY A 210 3.08 -5.58 -6.73
C GLY A 210 2.16 -6.81 -6.74
N HIS A 211 1.88 -7.39 -5.57
CA HIS A 211 0.93 -8.50 -5.44
C HIS A 211 -0.48 -8.09 -5.85
N THR A 212 -0.95 -6.92 -5.38
CA THR A 212 -2.26 -6.37 -5.73
C THR A 212 -2.38 -6.12 -7.23
N PHE A 213 -1.33 -5.58 -7.87
CA PHE A 213 -1.30 -5.38 -9.31
C PHE A 213 -1.42 -6.72 -10.07
N ASN A 214 -0.65 -7.75 -9.65
CA ASN A 214 -0.69 -9.06 -10.30
C ASN A 214 -2.07 -9.73 -10.16
N GLN A 215 -2.71 -9.65 -8.98
CA GLN A 215 -4.07 -10.16 -8.77
C GLN A 215 -5.11 -9.48 -9.66
N MET A 216 -5.01 -8.15 -9.80
CA MET A 216 -5.86 -7.39 -10.71
C MET A 216 -5.64 -7.81 -12.17
N ALA A 217 -4.37 -7.99 -12.58
CA ALA A 217 -4.04 -8.44 -13.93
C ALA A 217 -4.55 -9.86 -14.21
N ASP A 218 -4.42 -10.79 -13.25
CA ASP A 218 -5.00 -12.15 -13.33
C ASP A 218 -6.52 -12.10 -13.49
N SER A 219 -7.20 -11.31 -12.66
CA SER A 219 -8.66 -11.16 -12.71
C SER A 219 -9.12 -10.59 -14.05
N LEU A 220 -8.42 -9.60 -14.58
CA LEU A 220 -8.73 -8.98 -15.87
C LEU A 220 -8.48 -9.96 -17.03
N GLN A 221 -7.39 -10.73 -16.99
CA GLN A 221 -7.09 -11.76 -17.98
C GLN A 221 -8.18 -12.85 -17.99
N GLN A 222 -8.56 -13.38 -16.83
CA GLN A 222 -9.61 -14.39 -16.71
C GLN A 222 -10.97 -13.86 -17.22
N ALA A 223 -11.30 -12.61 -16.90
CA ALA A 223 -12.53 -11.98 -17.39
C ALA A 223 -12.54 -11.85 -18.92
N GLU A 224 -11.42 -11.45 -19.54
CA GLU A 224 -11.30 -11.34 -20.99
C GLU A 224 -11.34 -12.71 -21.68
N GLU A 225 -10.68 -13.72 -21.11
CA GLU A 225 -10.74 -15.11 -21.60
C GLU A 225 -12.18 -15.65 -21.54
N ALA A 226 -12.88 -15.44 -20.42
CA ALA A 226 -14.27 -15.83 -20.25
C ALA A 226 -15.20 -15.10 -21.24
N ARG A 227 -14.98 -13.80 -21.48
CA ARG A 227 -15.73 -13.01 -22.46
C ARG A 227 -15.54 -13.55 -23.89
N ARG A 228 -14.30 -13.89 -24.26
CA ARG A 228 -13.98 -14.48 -25.57
C ARG A 228 -14.63 -15.85 -25.75
N ALA A 229 -14.51 -16.72 -24.75
CA ALA A 229 -15.16 -18.03 -24.75
C ALA A 229 -16.68 -17.89 -24.90
N MET A 230 -17.31 -17.02 -24.12
CA MET A 230 -18.74 -16.74 -24.22
C MET A 230 -19.14 -16.26 -25.62
N THR A 231 -18.36 -15.36 -26.23
CA THR A 231 -18.65 -14.85 -27.58
C THR A 231 -18.56 -15.98 -28.62
N ALA A 232 -17.58 -16.86 -28.48
CA ALA A 232 -17.41 -18.01 -29.37
C ALA A 232 -18.55 -19.02 -29.21
N ASP A 233 -18.96 -19.31 -27.97
CA ASP A 233 -20.06 -20.23 -27.67
C ASP A 233 -21.39 -19.70 -28.20
N ILE A 234 -21.68 -18.41 -28.00
CA ILE A 234 -22.86 -17.73 -28.58
C ILE A 234 -22.89 -17.88 -30.10
N ALA A 235 -21.76 -17.64 -30.77
CA ALA A 235 -21.68 -17.77 -32.21
C ALA A 235 -21.93 -19.21 -32.68
N HIS A 236 -21.48 -20.22 -31.92
CA HIS A 236 -21.74 -21.62 -32.23
C HIS A 236 -23.21 -22.01 -32.05
N GLU A 237 -23.80 -21.60 -30.93
CA GLU A 237 -25.18 -21.93 -30.57
C GLU A 237 -26.22 -21.19 -31.42
N LEU A 238 -25.90 -20.02 -31.99
CA LEU A 238 -26.76 -19.35 -32.97
C LEU A 238 -26.61 -19.93 -34.38
N ARG A 239 -25.40 -20.36 -34.76
CA ARG A 239 -25.14 -20.87 -36.13
C ARG A 239 -25.99 -22.09 -36.47
N THR A 240 -26.14 -23.02 -35.53
CA THR A 240 -26.90 -24.25 -35.76
C THR A 240 -28.38 -23.98 -36.03
N PRO A 241 -29.12 -23.27 -35.15
CA PRO A 241 -30.52 -23.01 -35.39
C PRO A 241 -30.76 -22.15 -36.62
N LEU A 242 -29.86 -21.20 -36.93
CA LEU A 242 -29.93 -20.44 -38.18
C LEU A 242 -29.73 -21.32 -39.42
N ALA A 243 -28.85 -22.32 -39.37
CA ALA A 243 -28.65 -23.26 -40.48
C ALA A 243 -29.90 -24.13 -40.71
N VAL A 244 -30.55 -24.60 -39.64
CA VAL A 244 -31.82 -25.35 -39.72
C VAL A 244 -32.94 -24.46 -40.27
N GLN A 245 -33.05 -23.23 -39.78
CA GLN A 245 -34.01 -22.25 -40.27
C GLN A 245 -33.85 -22.01 -41.77
N ARG A 246 -32.60 -21.83 -42.22
CA ARG A 246 -32.27 -21.64 -43.64
C ARG A 246 -32.64 -22.87 -44.46
N ALA A 247 -32.26 -24.07 -44.02
CA ALA A 247 -32.58 -25.30 -44.73
C ALA A 247 -34.10 -25.52 -44.88
N ASN A 248 -34.89 -25.22 -43.85
CA ASN A 248 -36.35 -25.31 -43.92
C ASN A 248 -36.94 -24.30 -44.91
N LEU A 249 -36.42 -23.06 -44.92
CA LEU A 249 -36.85 -22.02 -45.86
C LEU A 249 -36.43 -22.35 -47.31
N GLU A 250 -35.22 -22.87 -47.53
CA GLU A 250 -34.73 -23.34 -48.84
C GLU A 250 -35.59 -24.50 -49.35
N ALA A 251 -35.91 -25.48 -48.51
CA ALA A 251 -36.77 -26.61 -48.90
C ALA A 251 -38.20 -26.19 -49.27
N LEU A 252 -38.75 -25.16 -48.60
CA LEU A 252 -40.03 -24.55 -48.97
C LEU A 252 -39.92 -23.77 -50.30
N GLN A 253 -38.83 -23.03 -50.50
CA GLN A 253 -38.58 -22.22 -51.70
C GLN A 253 -38.37 -23.09 -52.96
N ASP A 254 -37.62 -24.18 -52.82
CA ASP A 254 -37.32 -25.12 -53.91
C ASP A 254 -38.51 -26.04 -54.23
N GLY A 255 -39.59 -25.97 -53.44
CA GLY A 255 -40.79 -26.79 -53.60
C GLY A 255 -40.63 -28.24 -53.13
N VAL A 256 -39.51 -28.57 -52.46
CA VAL A 256 -39.31 -29.87 -51.80
C VAL A 256 -40.40 -30.11 -50.75
N TYR A 257 -40.72 -29.06 -49.98
CA TYR A 257 -41.90 -29.03 -49.12
C TYR A 257 -42.93 -28.04 -49.68
N PRO A 258 -44.21 -28.43 -49.84
CA PRO A 258 -45.24 -27.50 -50.24
C PRO A 258 -45.49 -26.46 -49.15
N LEU A 259 -45.77 -25.22 -49.54
CA LEU A 259 -46.08 -24.12 -48.63
C LEU A 259 -47.46 -24.32 -47.97
N THR A 260 -47.50 -25.17 -46.95
CA THR A 260 -48.68 -25.51 -46.15
C THR A 260 -48.46 -25.10 -44.71
N VAL A 261 -49.55 -25.00 -43.92
CA VAL A 261 -49.46 -24.68 -42.49
C VAL A 261 -48.58 -25.69 -41.77
N ASP A 262 -48.77 -26.98 -42.02
CA ASP A 262 -48.00 -28.05 -41.36
C ASP A 262 -46.49 -27.95 -41.63
N ASN A 263 -46.09 -27.56 -42.84
CA ASN A 263 -44.67 -27.36 -43.19
C ASN A 263 -44.11 -26.00 -42.73
N LEU A 264 -44.97 -25.06 -42.33
CA LEU A 264 -44.57 -23.80 -41.70
C LEU A 264 -44.38 -23.93 -40.19
N VAL A 265 -45.01 -24.91 -39.52
CA VAL A 265 -44.84 -25.14 -38.08
C VAL A 265 -43.35 -25.26 -37.68
N PRO A 266 -42.51 -26.07 -38.36
CA PRO A 266 -41.09 -26.15 -38.01
C PRO A 266 -40.31 -24.84 -38.18
N VAL A 267 -40.73 -23.97 -39.10
CA VAL A 267 -40.13 -22.64 -39.32
C VAL A 267 -40.49 -21.70 -38.15
N VAL A 268 -41.75 -21.74 -37.72
CA VAL A 268 -42.25 -20.92 -36.59
C VAL A 268 -41.65 -21.38 -35.27
N ASP A 269 -41.61 -22.69 -35.02
CA ASP A 269 -41.00 -23.28 -33.83
C ASP A 269 -39.52 -22.92 -33.71
N GLN A 270 -38.81 -22.95 -34.85
CA GLN A 270 -37.41 -22.58 -34.91
C GLN A 270 -37.18 -21.08 -34.64
N ASN A 271 -38.09 -20.21 -35.08
CA ASN A 271 -38.06 -18.79 -34.74
C ASN A 271 -38.35 -18.53 -33.25
N HIS A 272 -39.29 -19.27 -32.66
CA HIS A 272 -39.53 -19.23 -31.21
C HIS A 272 -38.28 -19.65 -30.43
N LEU A 273 -37.61 -20.74 -30.84
CA LEU A 273 -36.36 -21.18 -30.24
C LEU A 273 -35.27 -20.10 -30.31
N LEU A 274 -35.08 -19.47 -31.47
CA LEU A 274 -34.12 -18.37 -31.63
C LEU A 274 -34.45 -17.18 -30.73
N THR A 275 -35.73 -16.82 -30.61
CA THR A 275 -36.18 -15.73 -29.74
C THR A 275 -35.89 -16.03 -28.28
N HIS A 276 -36.22 -17.23 -27.81
CA HIS A 276 -35.90 -17.68 -26.46
C HIS A 276 -34.40 -17.68 -26.18
N LEU A 277 -33.58 -18.14 -27.14
CA LEU A 277 -32.12 -18.14 -27.02
C LEU A 277 -31.57 -16.71 -26.88
N VAL A 278 -32.08 -15.75 -27.64
CA VAL A 278 -31.67 -14.34 -27.53
C VAL A 278 -32.03 -13.76 -26.16
N GLU A 279 -33.23 -14.03 -25.65
CA GLU A 279 -33.64 -13.57 -24.32
C GLU A 279 -32.83 -14.23 -23.18
N ASP A 280 -32.49 -15.51 -23.33
CA ASP A 280 -31.61 -16.22 -22.41
C ASP A 280 -30.21 -15.59 -22.38
N LEU A 281 -29.65 -15.26 -23.55
CA LEU A 281 -28.36 -14.59 -23.67
C LEU A 281 -28.38 -13.18 -23.08
N ARG A 282 -29.46 -12.42 -23.31
CA ARG A 282 -29.66 -11.11 -22.70
C ARG A 282 -29.70 -11.21 -21.17
N THR A 283 -30.48 -12.15 -20.64
CA THR A 283 -30.60 -12.38 -19.20
C THR A 283 -29.24 -12.73 -18.58
N LEU A 284 -28.46 -13.58 -19.26
CA LEU A 284 -27.12 -13.96 -18.82
C LEU A 284 -26.13 -12.78 -18.86
N ALA A 285 -26.17 -11.95 -19.91
CA ALA A 285 -25.34 -10.76 -20.00
C ALA A 285 -25.65 -9.74 -18.89
N MET A 286 -26.93 -9.55 -18.56
CA MET A 286 -27.34 -8.71 -17.43
C MET A 286 -26.88 -9.30 -16.09
N ALA A 287 -26.93 -10.63 -15.93
CA ALA A 287 -26.44 -11.31 -14.74
C ALA A 287 -24.94 -11.07 -14.51
N ASP A 288 -24.14 -11.23 -15.57
CA ASP A 288 -22.69 -11.07 -15.52
C ASP A 288 -22.27 -9.63 -15.21
N ALA A 289 -23.04 -8.65 -15.68
CA ALA A 289 -22.84 -7.25 -15.37
C ALA A 289 -23.31 -6.86 -13.96
N GLY A 290 -23.95 -7.78 -13.21
CA GLY A 290 -24.59 -7.48 -11.93
C GLY A 290 -25.80 -6.56 -12.06
N GLN A 291 -26.43 -6.53 -13.24
CA GLN A 291 -27.51 -5.61 -13.63
C GLN A 291 -28.89 -6.29 -13.66
N ILE A 292 -29.06 -7.45 -13.01
CA ILE A 292 -30.40 -8.02 -12.83
C ILE A 292 -31.14 -7.14 -11.81
N GLU A 293 -31.97 -6.25 -12.30
CA GLU A 293 -32.97 -5.56 -11.51
C GLU A 293 -34.14 -6.51 -11.25
N LEU A 294 -34.51 -6.66 -9.97
CA LEU A 294 -35.64 -7.48 -9.55
C LEU A 294 -36.80 -6.59 -9.15
N GLU A 295 -37.98 -6.85 -9.71
CA GLU A 295 -39.22 -6.21 -9.30
C GLU A 295 -39.83 -6.99 -8.13
N ARG A 296 -39.24 -6.80 -6.94
CA ARG A 296 -39.65 -7.56 -5.75
C ARG A 296 -41.02 -7.11 -5.25
N THR A 297 -41.92 -8.06 -5.11
CA THR A 297 -43.26 -7.89 -4.55
C THR A 297 -43.58 -8.98 -3.53
N PRO A 298 -44.38 -8.71 -2.49
CA PRO A 298 -44.83 -9.74 -1.57
C PRO A 298 -45.63 -10.81 -2.32
N THR A 299 -45.06 -12.01 -2.45
CA THR A 299 -45.60 -13.08 -3.28
C THR A 299 -45.85 -14.33 -2.45
N ASP A 300 -47.03 -14.93 -2.63
CA ASP A 300 -47.31 -16.27 -2.12
C ASP A 300 -46.59 -17.32 -2.98
N LEU A 301 -45.52 -17.88 -2.43
CA LEU A 301 -44.68 -18.87 -3.07
C LEU A 301 -45.45 -20.16 -3.41
N VAL A 302 -46.36 -20.60 -2.53
CA VAL A 302 -47.12 -21.85 -2.74
C VAL A 302 -48.06 -21.68 -3.92
N SER A 303 -48.79 -20.57 -3.95
CA SER A 303 -49.68 -20.25 -5.07
C SER A 303 -48.92 -20.08 -6.39
N LEU A 304 -47.74 -19.45 -6.38
CA LEU A 304 -46.92 -19.29 -7.57
C LEU A 304 -46.43 -20.64 -8.11
N VAL A 305 -45.84 -21.49 -7.26
CA VAL A 305 -45.37 -22.83 -7.67
C VAL A 305 -46.54 -23.66 -8.19
N GLY A 306 -47.70 -23.62 -7.52
CA GLY A 306 -48.92 -24.31 -7.96
C GLY A 306 -49.35 -23.93 -9.38
N ARG A 307 -49.38 -22.62 -9.71
CA ARG A 307 -49.70 -22.14 -11.06
C ARG A 307 -48.73 -22.63 -12.12
N VAL A 308 -47.43 -22.65 -11.81
CA VAL A 308 -46.42 -23.14 -12.76
C VAL A 308 -46.59 -24.64 -13.00
N VAL A 309 -46.77 -25.43 -11.93
CA VAL A 309 -47.01 -26.88 -12.02
C VAL A 309 -48.26 -27.18 -12.86
N GLU A 310 -49.36 -26.45 -12.66
CA GLU A 310 -50.60 -26.60 -13.43
C GLU A 310 -50.38 -26.39 -14.93
N ARG A 311 -49.54 -25.40 -15.32
CA ARG A 311 -49.19 -25.15 -16.73
C ARG A 311 -48.40 -26.32 -17.35
N PHE A 312 -47.60 -27.03 -16.56
CA PHE A 312 -46.81 -28.18 -17.02
C PHE A 312 -47.58 -29.52 -17.01
N GLN A 313 -48.78 -29.56 -16.40
CA GLN A 313 -49.59 -30.77 -16.32
C GLN A 313 -49.90 -31.41 -17.69
N PRO A 314 -50.32 -30.66 -18.74
CA PRO A 314 -50.61 -31.26 -20.05
C PRO A 314 -49.39 -31.90 -20.70
N GLN A 315 -48.20 -31.29 -20.54
CA GLN A 315 -46.95 -31.83 -21.04
C GLN A 315 -46.56 -33.11 -20.29
N ALA A 316 -46.69 -33.12 -18.96
CA ALA A 316 -46.42 -34.29 -18.13
C ALA A 316 -47.32 -35.48 -18.52
N VAL A 317 -48.62 -35.24 -18.74
CA VAL A 317 -49.57 -36.25 -19.23
C VAL A 317 -49.17 -36.78 -20.60
N THR A 318 -48.80 -35.89 -21.53
CA THR A 318 -48.36 -36.28 -22.88
C THR A 318 -47.09 -37.13 -22.86
N GLN A 319 -46.17 -36.85 -21.93
CA GLN A 319 -44.93 -37.60 -21.73
C GLN A 319 -45.10 -38.82 -20.79
N GLN A 320 -46.32 -39.06 -20.29
CA GLN A 320 -46.62 -40.13 -19.34
C GLN A 320 -45.77 -40.07 -18.07
N VAL A 321 -45.54 -38.87 -17.55
CA VAL A 321 -44.80 -38.60 -16.31
C VAL A 321 -45.79 -38.11 -15.25
N GLU A 322 -45.72 -38.66 -14.05
CA GLU A 322 -46.52 -38.21 -12.91
C GLU A 322 -45.91 -36.93 -12.32
N LEU A 323 -46.66 -35.84 -12.28
CA LEU A 323 -46.22 -34.56 -11.70
C LEU A 323 -46.97 -34.34 -10.37
N VAL A 324 -46.22 -34.29 -9.26
CA VAL A 324 -46.79 -34.21 -7.90
C VAL A 324 -46.25 -33.00 -7.16
N ILE A 325 -47.14 -32.25 -6.49
CA ILE A 325 -46.79 -31.16 -5.58
C ILE A 325 -47.12 -31.55 -4.15
N THR A 326 -46.13 -31.44 -3.27
CA THR A 326 -46.27 -31.61 -1.82
C THR A 326 -46.31 -30.23 -1.17
N PRO A 327 -47.46 -29.80 -0.63
CA PRO A 327 -47.58 -28.51 0.02
C PRO A 327 -46.75 -28.46 1.32
N PRO A 328 -46.36 -27.27 1.78
CA PRO A 328 -45.58 -27.14 3.01
C PRO A 328 -46.40 -27.57 4.25
N PRO A 329 -45.74 -28.07 5.32
CA PRO A 329 -46.43 -28.50 6.55
C PRO A 329 -47.19 -27.38 7.28
N SER A 330 -46.78 -26.14 7.06
CA SER A 330 -47.37 -24.94 7.65
C SER A 330 -47.44 -23.83 6.60
N ALA A 331 -48.39 -22.91 6.76
CA ALA A 331 -48.50 -21.74 5.89
C ALA A 331 -47.18 -20.95 5.87
N LEU A 332 -46.68 -20.64 4.68
CA LEU A 332 -45.55 -19.72 4.51
C LEU A 332 -46.05 -18.27 4.49
N PRO A 333 -45.34 -17.34 5.14
CA PRO A 333 -45.59 -15.93 4.92
C PRO A 333 -45.26 -15.53 3.47
N PRO A 334 -45.87 -14.46 2.93
CA PRO A 334 -45.48 -13.91 1.65
C PRO A 334 -43.99 -13.57 1.61
N VAL A 335 -43.32 -13.97 0.53
CA VAL A 335 -41.88 -13.77 0.34
C VAL A 335 -41.66 -12.59 -0.60
N SER A 336 -40.72 -11.70 -0.28
CA SER A 336 -40.39 -10.54 -1.12
C SER A 336 -39.52 -10.95 -2.31
N LEU A 337 -40.13 -11.31 -3.43
CA LEU A 337 -39.46 -11.84 -4.62
C LEU A 337 -40.05 -11.29 -5.93
N ASP A 338 -39.35 -11.49 -7.05
CA ASP A 338 -39.86 -11.16 -8.38
C ASP A 338 -40.58 -12.40 -8.95
N PRO A 339 -41.92 -12.37 -9.08
CA PRO A 339 -42.71 -13.54 -9.48
C PRO A 339 -42.40 -13.98 -10.91
N ILE A 340 -42.07 -13.05 -11.82
CA ILE A 340 -41.79 -13.35 -13.23
C ILE A 340 -40.46 -14.09 -13.33
N ARG A 341 -39.44 -13.60 -12.63
CA ARG A 341 -38.12 -14.24 -12.60
C ARG A 341 -38.15 -15.59 -11.88
N LEU A 342 -38.97 -15.72 -10.84
CA LEU A 342 -39.15 -17.00 -10.16
C LEU A 342 -39.89 -18.02 -11.05
N GLU A 343 -40.92 -17.59 -11.79
CA GLU A 343 -41.57 -18.43 -12.81
C GLU A 343 -40.57 -18.91 -13.87
N GLN A 344 -39.63 -18.07 -14.29
CA GLN A 344 -38.55 -18.44 -15.21
C GLN A 344 -37.63 -19.53 -14.63
N ILE A 345 -37.23 -19.40 -13.35
CA ILE A 345 -36.45 -20.44 -12.64
C ILE A 345 -37.21 -21.77 -12.65
N LEU A 346 -38.47 -21.76 -12.23
CA LEU A 346 -39.28 -22.98 -12.11
C LEU A 346 -39.54 -23.63 -13.47
N THR A 347 -39.81 -22.83 -14.50
CA THR A 347 -39.98 -23.29 -15.88
C THR A 347 -38.73 -24.02 -16.38
N ASN A 348 -37.54 -23.47 -16.13
CA ASN A 348 -36.27 -24.10 -16.51
C ASN A 348 -36.04 -25.42 -15.76
N LEU A 349 -36.38 -25.47 -14.47
CA LEU A 349 -36.21 -26.68 -13.65
C LEU A 349 -37.19 -27.78 -14.05
N LEU A 350 -38.49 -27.45 -14.22
CA LEU A 350 -39.53 -28.40 -14.60
C LEU A 350 -39.34 -28.92 -16.02
N SER A 351 -38.97 -28.07 -16.97
CA SER A 351 -38.66 -28.50 -18.34
C SER A 351 -37.50 -29.51 -18.36
N ASN A 352 -36.48 -29.30 -17.53
CA ASN A 352 -35.39 -30.26 -17.38
C ASN A 352 -35.85 -31.55 -16.70
N ALA A 353 -36.58 -31.45 -15.59
CA ALA A 353 -37.08 -32.61 -14.85
C ALA A 353 -37.92 -33.53 -15.75
N LEU A 354 -38.91 -32.98 -16.47
CA LEU A 354 -39.75 -33.75 -17.40
C LEU A 354 -38.94 -34.36 -18.54
N ARG A 355 -37.98 -33.61 -19.10
CA ARG A 355 -37.14 -34.07 -20.21
C ARG A 355 -36.25 -35.27 -19.86
N TYR A 356 -35.76 -35.36 -18.62
CA TYR A 356 -34.88 -36.45 -18.19
C TYR A 356 -35.60 -37.57 -17.43
N THR A 357 -36.88 -37.39 -17.13
CA THR A 357 -37.71 -38.42 -16.52
C THR A 357 -38.18 -39.40 -17.60
N PRO A 358 -37.96 -40.72 -17.45
CA PRO A 358 -38.45 -41.70 -18.39
C PRO A 358 -39.98 -41.82 -18.34
N VAL A 359 -40.57 -42.38 -19.41
CA VAL A 359 -41.99 -42.73 -19.46
C VAL A 359 -42.37 -43.60 -18.26
N GLY A 360 -43.47 -43.24 -17.58
CA GLY A 360 -43.92 -43.88 -16.34
C GLY A 360 -43.17 -43.42 -15.08
N GLY A 361 -42.24 -42.47 -15.20
CA GLY A 361 -41.54 -41.86 -14.08
C GLY A 361 -42.35 -40.78 -13.37
N LYS A 362 -41.70 -40.11 -12.41
CA LYS A 362 -42.30 -39.12 -11.53
C LYS A 362 -41.40 -37.89 -11.34
N VAL A 363 -42.03 -36.72 -11.27
CA VAL A 363 -41.41 -35.45 -10.84
C VAL A 363 -42.16 -34.93 -9.61
N GLU A 364 -41.46 -34.80 -8.51
CA GLU A 364 -41.98 -34.33 -7.23
C GLU A 364 -41.48 -32.92 -6.91
N LEU A 365 -42.39 -32.02 -6.55
CA LEU A 365 -42.08 -30.70 -6.04
C LEU A 365 -42.46 -30.63 -4.56
N ALA A 366 -41.53 -30.21 -3.70
CA ALA A 366 -41.79 -30.02 -2.29
C ALA A 366 -41.35 -28.63 -1.84
N ILE A 367 -42.21 -27.93 -1.09
CA ILE A 367 -41.90 -26.63 -0.51
C ILE A 367 -41.66 -26.81 0.98
N VAL A 368 -40.49 -26.39 1.45
CA VAL A 368 -40.10 -26.47 2.87
C VAL A 368 -39.65 -25.09 3.33
N SER A 369 -40.02 -24.71 4.55
CA SER A 369 -39.54 -23.49 5.19
C SER A 369 -38.65 -23.81 6.39
N SER A 370 -37.67 -22.94 6.60
CA SER A 370 -36.89 -22.84 7.83
C SER A 370 -37.00 -21.41 8.37
N ALA A 371 -36.46 -21.13 9.56
CA ALA A 371 -36.60 -19.83 10.21
C ALA A 371 -36.14 -18.61 9.37
N LYS A 372 -35.28 -18.80 8.35
CA LYS A 372 -34.73 -17.70 7.53
C LYS A 372 -34.79 -17.93 6.02
N LYS A 373 -35.29 -19.09 5.57
CA LYS A 373 -35.26 -19.48 4.16
C LYS A 373 -36.46 -20.32 3.77
N ALA A 374 -36.99 -20.07 2.57
CA ALA A 374 -37.88 -20.98 1.86
C ALA A 374 -37.05 -21.82 0.88
N MET A 375 -37.39 -23.10 0.75
CA MET A 375 -36.74 -24.03 -0.16
C MET A 375 -37.80 -24.70 -1.04
N VAL A 376 -37.52 -24.75 -2.35
CA VAL A 376 -38.30 -25.51 -3.32
C VAL A 376 -37.40 -26.63 -3.83
N HIS A 377 -37.79 -27.87 -3.52
CA HIS A 377 -37.14 -29.07 -4.02
C HIS A 377 -37.88 -29.57 -5.25
N ILE A 378 -37.15 -29.87 -6.32
CA ILE A 378 -37.66 -30.52 -7.53
C ILE A 378 -36.87 -31.80 -7.71
N HIS A 379 -37.52 -32.95 -7.50
CA HIS A 379 -36.93 -34.27 -7.61
C HIS A 379 -37.51 -34.98 -8.84
N ASP A 380 -36.66 -35.37 -9.78
CA ASP A 380 -37.02 -36.26 -10.89
C ASP A 380 -36.66 -37.71 -10.59
N SER A 381 -37.37 -38.67 -11.18
CA SER A 381 -37.05 -40.09 -11.10
C SER A 381 -36.19 -40.56 -12.29
N GLY A 382 -35.40 -39.67 -12.88
CA GLY A 382 -34.54 -39.94 -14.03
C GLY A 382 -33.26 -40.72 -13.68
N PRO A 383 -32.29 -40.78 -14.61
CA PRO A 383 -31.02 -41.48 -14.38
C PRO A 383 -30.10 -40.74 -13.38
N GLY A 384 -30.47 -39.53 -12.96
CA GLY A 384 -29.62 -38.65 -12.17
C GLY A 384 -28.50 -38.01 -13.01
N ILE A 385 -27.55 -37.37 -12.33
CA ILE A 385 -26.46 -36.63 -12.94
C ILE A 385 -25.14 -37.35 -12.62
N PRO A 386 -24.27 -37.63 -13.62
CA PRO A 386 -22.97 -38.23 -13.36
C PRO A 386 -22.18 -37.41 -12.32
N PRO A 387 -21.50 -38.04 -11.34
CA PRO A 387 -20.78 -37.32 -10.28
C PRO A 387 -19.77 -36.30 -10.81
N GLU A 388 -19.10 -36.61 -11.92
CA GLU A 388 -18.16 -35.74 -12.62
C GLU A 388 -18.82 -34.51 -13.27
N ALA A 389 -20.12 -34.57 -13.55
CA ALA A 389 -20.87 -33.49 -14.17
C ALA A 389 -21.48 -32.52 -13.13
N LEU A 390 -21.76 -32.98 -11.91
CA LEU A 390 -22.38 -32.19 -10.83
C LEU A 390 -21.74 -30.80 -10.62
N PRO A 391 -20.40 -30.63 -10.61
CA PRO A 391 -19.78 -29.32 -10.42
C PRO A 391 -20.03 -28.35 -11.58
N TYR A 392 -20.35 -28.86 -12.77
CA TYR A 392 -20.35 -28.11 -14.01
C TYR A 392 -21.75 -27.91 -14.61
N ILE A 393 -22.81 -28.53 -14.08
CA ILE A 393 -24.15 -28.44 -14.69
C ILE A 393 -24.75 -27.02 -14.75
N PHE A 394 -24.28 -26.13 -13.88
CA PHE A 394 -24.65 -24.72 -13.87
C PHE A 394 -23.75 -23.86 -14.76
N GLY A 395 -22.78 -24.50 -15.44
CA GLY A 395 -21.94 -23.88 -16.44
C GLY A 395 -22.75 -23.52 -17.68
N ARG A 396 -22.34 -22.45 -18.35
CA ARG A 396 -22.97 -21.96 -19.58
C ARG A 396 -22.75 -22.98 -20.69
N PHE A 397 -23.80 -23.25 -21.47
CA PHE A 397 -23.76 -24.19 -22.59
C PHE A 397 -23.33 -25.62 -22.18
N TYR A 398 -23.29 -25.92 -20.89
CA TYR A 398 -22.86 -27.22 -20.40
C TYR A 398 -23.96 -28.25 -20.61
N ARG A 399 -23.59 -29.41 -21.15
CA ARG A 399 -24.48 -30.54 -21.40
C ARG A 399 -23.72 -31.83 -21.11
N VAL A 400 -24.38 -32.76 -20.40
CA VAL A 400 -23.82 -34.08 -20.08
C VAL A 400 -23.61 -34.90 -21.35
N ASP A 401 -24.60 -34.94 -22.25
CA ASP A 401 -24.52 -35.61 -23.55
C ASP A 401 -24.33 -34.60 -24.70
N LYS A 402 -23.14 -34.58 -25.32
CA LYS A 402 -22.84 -33.75 -26.51
C LYS A 402 -23.36 -34.34 -27.83
N SER A 403 -23.68 -35.64 -27.87
CA SER A 403 -24.03 -36.39 -29.09
C SER A 403 -25.53 -36.44 -29.40
N ARG A 404 -26.41 -36.07 -28.45
CA ARG A 404 -27.87 -36.03 -28.69
C ARG A 404 -28.23 -34.88 -29.65
N THR A 405 -29.03 -35.19 -30.65
CA THR A 405 -29.50 -34.31 -31.72
C THR A 405 -29.89 -32.94 -31.18
N ARG A 406 -29.29 -31.88 -31.73
CA ARG A 406 -29.55 -30.48 -31.32
C ARG A 406 -31.03 -30.09 -31.42
N ALA A 407 -31.82 -30.78 -32.26
CA ALA A 407 -33.25 -30.58 -32.42
C ALA A 407 -34.09 -30.93 -31.17
N GLU A 408 -33.63 -31.85 -30.31
CA GLU A 408 -34.35 -32.25 -29.08
C GLU A 408 -33.71 -31.66 -27.81
N GLY A 409 -32.75 -30.74 -27.97
CA GLY A 409 -31.85 -30.28 -26.92
C GLY A 409 -31.93 -28.81 -26.59
N GLY A 410 -32.34 -28.48 -25.36
CA GLY A 410 -32.27 -27.12 -24.82
C GLY A 410 -30.86 -26.52 -24.90
N SER A 411 -30.78 -25.19 -24.89
CA SER A 411 -29.57 -24.37 -25.13
C SER A 411 -28.40 -24.61 -24.16
N GLY A 412 -28.62 -25.35 -23.06
CA GLY A 412 -27.64 -25.48 -21.97
C GLY A 412 -27.49 -24.19 -21.14
N LEU A 413 -28.33 -23.17 -21.38
CA LEU A 413 -28.32 -21.92 -20.61
C LEU A 413 -29.32 -21.93 -19.45
N GLY A 414 -30.39 -22.72 -19.54
CA GLY A 414 -31.51 -22.66 -18.58
C GLY A 414 -31.11 -22.84 -17.11
N LEU A 415 -30.24 -23.80 -16.80
CA LEU A 415 -29.75 -24.02 -15.42
C LEU A 415 -28.83 -22.89 -14.94
N ALA A 416 -27.96 -22.38 -15.82
CA ALA A 416 -27.08 -21.26 -15.51
C ALA A 416 -27.90 -20.00 -15.19
N ILE A 417 -28.92 -19.71 -16.00
CA ILE A 417 -29.86 -18.59 -15.80
C ILE A 417 -30.65 -18.78 -14.50
N ALA A 418 -31.19 -19.98 -14.28
CA ALA A 418 -31.95 -20.28 -13.06
C ALA A 418 -31.13 -20.02 -11.79
N ARG A 419 -29.84 -20.41 -11.79
CA ARG A 419 -28.94 -20.15 -10.67
C ARG A 419 -28.60 -18.67 -10.50
N GLN A 420 -28.38 -17.93 -11.59
CA GLN A 420 -28.12 -16.49 -11.53
C GLN A 420 -29.33 -15.72 -11.00
N LEU A 421 -30.54 -16.06 -11.46
CA LEU A 421 -31.78 -15.46 -10.95
C LEU A 421 -32.00 -15.80 -9.47
N ALA A 422 -31.71 -17.03 -9.04
CA ALA A 422 -31.77 -17.40 -7.62
C ALA A 422 -30.80 -16.56 -6.77
N ARG A 423 -29.58 -16.33 -7.27
CA ARG A 423 -28.58 -15.48 -6.60
C ARG A 423 -28.97 -14.01 -6.58
N ALA A 424 -29.58 -13.49 -7.64
CA ALA A 424 -30.13 -12.13 -7.65
C ALA A 424 -31.20 -11.94 -6.56
N HIS A 425 -31.95 -12.99 -6.22
CA HIS A 425 -32.89 -13.00 -5.10
C HIS A 425 -32.22 -13.09 -3.72
N GLY A 426 -30.89 -13.20 -3.64
CA GLY A 426 -30.15 -13.43 -2.40
C GLY A 426 -30.13 -14.90 -1.95
N GLY A 427 -30.55 -15.81 -2.82
CA GLY A 427 -30.58 -17.25 -2.62
C GLY A 427 -29.44 -17.98 -3.35
N ASP A 428 -29.61 -19.30 -3.54
CA ASP A 428 -28.82 -20.10 -4.49
C ASP A 428 -29.64 -21.29 -4.98
N LEU A 429 -29.23 -21.83 -6.13
CA LEU A 429 -29.74 -23.06 -6.71
C LEU A 429 -28.65 -24.14 -6.63
N THR A 430 -28.97 -25.27 -6.03
CA THR A 430 -28.06 -26.40 -5.82
C THR A 430 -28.64 -27.68 -6.39
N VAL A 431 -27.79 -28.70 -6.54
CA VAL A 431 -28.16 -29.98 -7.15
C VAL A 431 -27.45 -31.13 -6.44
N ALA A 432 -28.15 -32.25 -6.30
CA ALA A 432 -27.60 -33.52 -5.83
C ALA A 432 -28.36 -34.68 -6.49
N ASN A 433 -27.80 -35.89 -6.46
CA ASN A 433 -28.57 -37.09 -6.80
C ASN A 433 -29.35 -37.56 -5.58
N HIS A 434 -30.59 -38.01 -5.78
CA HIS A 434 -31.38 -38.61 -4.71
C HIS A 434 -30.93 -40.05 -4.45
N ALA A 435 -31.03 -40.50 -3.20
CA ALA A 435 -30.65 -41.86 -2.81
C ALA A 435 -31.51 -42.94 -3.51
N SER A 436 -32.76 -42.62 -3.86
CA SER A 436 -33.66 -43.51 -4.61
C SER A 436 -33.55 -43.39 -6.13
N GLY A 437 -32.58 -42.62 -6.65
CA GLY A 437 -32.41 -42.34 -8.07
C GLY A 437 -32.94 -40.96 -8.50
N GLY A 438 -32.40 -40.47 -9.63
CA GLY A 438 -32.72 -39.17 -10.21
C GLY A 438 -32.01 -37.98 -9.55
N ALA A 439 -32.30 -36.77 -10.04
CA ALA A 439 -31.68 -35.54 -9.55
C ALA A 439 -32.64 -34.72 -8.69
N VAL A 440 -32.08 -34.01 -7.71
CA VAL A 440 -32.81 -33.08 -6.84
C VAL A 440 -32.21 -31.70 -6.99
N PHE A 441 -32.97 -30.81 -7.61
CA PHE A 441 -32.67 -29.39 -7.63
C PHE A 441 -33.29 -28.73 -6.41
N THR A 442 -32.48 -27.97 -5.66
CA THR A 442 -32.92 -27.24 -4.48
C THR A 442 -32.72 -25.75 -4.68
N LEU A 443 -33.83 -25.04 -4.88
CA LEU A 443 -33.88 -23.58 -4.91
C LEU A 443 -34.05 -23.06 -3.49
N SER A 444 -33.11 -22.26 -3.01
CA SER A 444 -33.18 -21.61 -1.69
C SER A 444 -33.42 -20.12 -1.86
N LEU A 445 -34.37 -19.56 -1.10
CA LEU A 445 -34.77 -18.14 -1.12
C LEU A 445 -34.76 -17.60 0.32
N PRO A 446 -34.29 -16.37 0.57
CA PRO A 446 -34.39 -15.74 1.89
C PRO A 446 -35.86 -15.41 2.23
N LEU A 447 -36.24 -15.60 3.50
CA LEU A 447 -37.54 -15.19 4.06
C LEU A 447 -37.47 -13.80 4.70
#